data_AF-A0A930SAT1-F1
#
_entry.id   AF-A0A930SAT1-F1
#
_cell.length_a   1.000
_cell.length_b   1.000
_cell.length_c   1.000
_cell.angle_alpha   90.00
_cell.angle_beta   90.00
_cell.angle_gamma   90.00
#
_symmetry.space_group_name_H-M   'P 1'
#
loop_
_entity.id
_entity.type
_entity.pdbx_description
1 polymer ?
#
loop_
_entity_poly.entity_id
_entity_poly.type
_entity_poly.pdbx_seq_one_letter_code
_entity_poly.pdbx_strand_id
1 'polypeptide(L)'
;TVARDVGSLNKVLSNTKTRGIMGELQLGQIIEDILTPAQYEREFVTVPNSSERVEYAIKMPGQVRGEYVYLPIDSKFPLDGYYRLEEAYESGEKEEIERCRKLLLASIKQFAKDIHQKYLYPPATTNFGILFLPTEGLYSEVVRDPAFFDRLRREEQIVVAGPSTLSALLNSLSVGFKTLNIQRSADDISKVLASVKTEFQKFGGVLEKTQRQLKHASGNIDDLLNRRTNAIERTLRNIETSENLDIESLLNLEVGEDDGQN
;
A
#
# COMPACT_ATOMS: atom_id res chain seq x y z
N THR A 1 37.60 21.98 -10.80
CA THR A 1 36.99 21.94 -12.14
C THR A 1 35.55 21.40 -12.14
N VAL A 2 34.87 21.34 -10.98
CA VAL A 2 33.49 20.82 -10.86
C VAL A 2 32.43 21.92 -11.02
N ALA A 3 32.78 23.19 -10.79
CA ALA A 3 31.85 24.31 -10.91
C ALA A 3 31.55 24.76 -12.36
N ARG A 4 32.31 24.28 -13.36
CA ARG A 4 32.08 24.61 -14.78
C ARG A 4 31.05 23.70 -15.46
N ASP A 5 30.72 22.55 -14.86
CA ASP A 5 29.85 21.53 -15.46
C ASP A 5 28.36 21.79 -15.17
N VAL A 6 28.06 22.31 -13.98
CA VAL A 6 26.69 22.67 -13.57
C VAL A 6 26.13 23.85 -14.38
N GLY A 7 27.00 24.77 -14.80
CA GLY A 7 26.62 25.91 -15.65
C GLY A 7 26.34 25.54 -17.12
N SER A 8 26.92 24.44 -17.61
CA SER A 8 26.67 23.92 -18.96
C SER A 8 25.30 23.23 -19.04
N LEU A 9 24.93 22.48 -17.99
CA LEU A 9 23.61 21.88 -17.84
C LEU A 9 22.49 22.94 -17.82
N ASN A 10 22.67 24.02 -17.05
CA ASN A 10 21.71 25.15 -17.05
C ASN A 10 21.55 25.83 -18.41
N LYS A 11 22.57 25.82 -19.28
CA LYS A 11 22.51 26.42 -20.62
C LYS A 11 21.85 25.52 -21.66
N VAL A 12 21.98 24.21 -21.50
CA VAL A 12 21.35 23.17 -22.35
C VAL A 12 19.84 23.03 -22.07
N LEU A 13 19.39 23.46 -20.88
CA LEU A 13 18.00 23.46 -20.41
C LEU A 13 17.11 24.61 -20.94
N SER A 14 17.64 25.47 -21.82
CA SER A 14 16.90 26.64 -22.35
C SER A 14 15.97 26.31 -23.52
N ASN A 15 16.11 25.15 -24.16
CA ASN A 15 15.38 24.80 -25.39
C ASN A 15 14.24 23.81 -25.09
N THR A 16 13.01 24.12 -25.51
CA THR A 16 11.80 23.30 -25.25
C THR A 16 11.94 21.86 -25.75
N LYS A 17 12.69 21.62 -26.84
CA LYS A 17 12.99 20.27 -27.34
C LYS A 17 13.91 19.47 -26.42
N THR A 18 15.02 20.07 -25.97
CA THR A 18 15.96 19.42 -25.04
C THR A 18 15.30 19.06 -23.72
N ARG A 19 14.33 19.90 -23.31
CA ARG A 19 13.53 19.74 -22.11
C ARG A 19 12.54 18.55 -22.18
N GLY A 20 11.88 18.35 -23.32
CA GLY A 20 11.04 17.17 -23.56
C GLY A 20 11.86 15.88 -23.53
N ILE A 21 13.01 15.87 -24.22
CA ILE A 21 13.93 14.74 -24.28
C ILE A 21 14.41 14.30 -22.88
N MET A 22 14.65 15.24 -21.96
CA MET A 22 15.08 14.90 -20.60
C MET A 22 13.98 14.16 -19.81
N GLY A 23 12.72 14.58 -19.96
CA GLY A 23 11.58 13.92 -19.30
C GLY A 23 11.32 12.52 -19.86
N GLU A 24 11.47 12.33 -21.16
CA GLU A 24 11.39 11.03 -21.83
C GLU A 24 12.54 10.11 -21.42
N LEU A 25 13.76 10.64 -21.31
CA LEU A 25 14.94 9.89 -20.89
C LEU A 25 14.79 9.37 -19.45
N GLN A 26 14.28 10.20 -18.54
CA GLN A 26 14.05 9.79 -17.15
C GLN A 26 12.93 8.74 -17.04
N LEU A 27 11.84 8.91 -17.80
CA LEU A 27 10.79 7.89 -17.89
C LEU A 27 11.39 6.55 -18.38
N GLY A 28 12.21 6.61 -19.43
CA GLY A 28 12.88 5.45 -19.99
C GLY A 28 13.80 4.75 -19.00
N GLN A 29 14.62 5.49 -18.25
CA GLN A 29 15.48 4.95 -17.20
C GLN A 29 14.68 4.17 -16.14
N ILE A 30 13.60 4.76 -15.62
CA ILE A 30 12.75 4.11 -14.61
C ILE A 30 12.14 2.81 -15.14
N ILE A 31 11.64 2.82 -16.37
CA ILE A 31 11.02 1.64 -16.98
C ILE A 31 12.07 0.56 -17.26
N GLU A 32 13.21 0.93 -17.82
CA GLU A 32 14.29 0.00 -18.24
C GLU A 32 15.01 -0.63 -17.05
N ASP A 33 15.10 0.06 -15.91
CA ASP A 33 15.67 -0.48 -14.68
C ASP A 33 14.76 -1.53 -14.01
N ILE A 34 13.44 -1.41 -14.17
CA ILE A 34 12.44 -2.24 -13.47
C ILE A 34 11.90 -3.37 -14.36
N LEU A 35 11.66 -3.10 -15.64
CA LEU A 35 11.00 -4.00 -16.57
C LEU A 35 11.95 -4.53 -17.64
N THR A 36 11.75 -5.79 -18.03
CA THR A 36 12.46 -6.36 -19.18
C THR A 36 11.89 -5.83 -20.49
N PRO A 37 12.69 -5.76 -21.58
CA PRO A 37 12.21 -5.28 -22.90
C PRO A 37 11.00 -6.04 -23.45
N ALA A 38 10.75 -7.27 -22.99
CA ALA A 38 9.57 -8.04 -23.39
C ALA A 38 8.26 -7.51 -22.77
N GLN A 39 8.33 -6.71 -21.69
CA GLN A 39 7.19 -6.26 -20.90
C GLN A 39 6.66 -4.88 -21.28
N TYR A 40 7.27 -4.21 -22.25
CA TYR A 40 6.80 -2.92 -22.75
C TYR A 40 7.07 -2.77 -24.25
N GLU A 41 6.46 -1.76 -24.85
CA GLU A 41 6.82 -1.23 -26.17
C GLU A 41 7.23 0.24 -26.03
N ARG A 42 8.14 0.69 -26.88
CA ARG A 42 8.60 2.09 -26.95
C ARG A 42 8.03 2.75 -28.21
N GLU A 43 7.65 4.02 -28.11
CA GLU A 43 7.13 4.79 -29.24
C GLU A 43 6.01 4.03 -29.98
N PHE A 44 5.00 3.56 -29.25
CA PHE A 44 4.05 2.57 -29.73
C PHE A 44 2.70 3.19 -30.11
N VAL A 45 2.06 2.68 -31.16
CA VAL A 45 0.72 3.09 -31.55
C VAL A 45 -0.30 2.19 -30.85
N THR A 46 -0.98 2.71 -29.83
CA THR A 46 -1.99 1.96 -29.07
C THR A 46 -3.38 1.98 -29.70
N VAL A 47 -3.67 2.98 -30.54
CA VAL A 47 -4.97 3.16 -31.19
C VAL A 47 -4.88 2.76 -32.67
N PRO A 48 -5.71 1.81 -33.15
CA PRO A 48 -5.71 1.40 -34.55
C PRO A 48 -5.91 2.59 -35.50
N ASN A 49 -5.14 2.62 -36.60
CA ASN A 49 -5.16 3.69 -37.61
C ASN A 49 -4.73 5.08 -37.12
N SER A 50 -4.19 5.20 -35.89
CA SER A 50 -3.55 6.43 -35.42
C SER A 50 -2.09 6.50 -35.87
N SER A 51 -1.57 7.72 -36.07
CA SER A 51 -0.15 7.99 -36.21
C SER A 51 0.51 8.42 -34.89
N GLU A 52 -0.29 8.66 -33.86
CA GLU A 52 0.18 9.10 -32.54
C GLU A 52 0.86 7.93 -31.83
N ARG A 53 2.07 8.18 -31.32
CA ARG A 53 2.89 7.19 -30.62
C ARG A 53 3.01 7.61 -29.18
N VAL A 54 2.67 6.71 -28.27
CA VAL A 54 2.95 6.89 -26.85
C VAL A 54 4.40 6.52 -26.58
N GLU A 55 5.07 7.26 -25.70
CA GLU A 55 6.47 7.08 -25.34
C GLU A 55 6.71 5.65 -24.85
N TYR A 56 5.86 5.16 -23.94
CA TYR A 56 5.88 3.78 -23.46
C TYR A 56 4.48 3.17 -23.34
N ALA A 57 4.37 1.89 -23.71
CA ALA A 57 3.17 1.08 -23.50
C ALA A 57 3.53 -0.20 -22.74
N ILE A 58 3.15 -0.29 -21.46
CA ILE A 58 3.44 -1.45 -20.62
C ILE A 58 2.46 -2.58 -20.95
N LYS A 59 2.97 -3.80 -21.17
CA LYS A 59 2.16 -4.97 -21.46
C LYS A 59 1.62 -5.57 -20.17
N MET A 60 0.33 -5.38 -19.93
CA MET A 60 -0.40 -5.97 -18.82
C MET A 60 -0.98 -7.33 -19.27
N PRO A 61 -1.08 -8.34 -18.39
CA PRO A 61 -1.75 -9.59 -18.70
C PRO A 61 -3.23 -9.32 -18.99
N GLY A 62 -3.70 -9.74 -20.17
CA GLY A 62 -5.11 -9.64 -20.57
C GLY A 62 -6.00 -10.71 -19.91
N GLN A 63 -7.31 -10.61 -20.19
CA GLN A 63 -8.31 -11.58 -19.70
C GLN A 63 -8.16 -12.96 -20.36
N VAL A 64 -7.70 -13.00 -21.62
CA VAL A 64 -7.45 -14.23 -22.38
C VAL A 64 -5.96 -14.59 -22.34
N ARG A 65 -5.68 -15.88 -22.26
CA ARG A 65 -4.31 -16.41 -22.14
C ARG A 65 -3.52 -16.10 -23.42
N GLY A 66 -2.43 -15.33 -23.27
CA GLY A 66 -1.56 -14.92 -24.38
C GLY A 66 -1.89 -13.55 -24.97
N GLU A 67 -2.98 -12.92 -24.53
CA GLU A 67 -3.30 -11.54 -24.89
C GLU A 67 -2.73 -10.56 -23.87
N TYR A 68 -2.33 -9.40 -24.37
CA TYR A 68 -1.84 -8.28 -23.56
C TYR A 68 -2.81 -7.11 -23.70
N VAL A 69 -2.97 -6.38 -22.61
CA VAL A 69 -3.61 -5.07 -22.60
C VAL A 69 -2.52 -4.03 -22.37
N TYR A 70 -2.48 -2.99 -23.19
CA TYR A 70 -1.44 -1.97 -23.08
C TYR A 70 -1.82 -0.89 -22.07
N LEU A 71 -0.91 -0.57 -21.14
CA LEU A 71 -0.99 0.60 -20.27
C LEU A 71 -0.12 1.72 -20.87
N PRO A 72 -0.71 2.73 -21.52
CA PRO A 72 0.04 3.84 -22.08
C PRO A 72 0.57 4.76 -20.97
N ILE A 73 1.82 5.18 -21.12
CA ILE A 73 2.52 6.11 -20.24
C ILE A 73 3.17 7.18 -21.11
N ASP A 74 2.72 8.42 -20.94
CA ASP A 74 3.22 9.58 -21.67
C ASP A 74 3.84 10.59 -20.69
N SER A 75 4.97 11.18 -21.08
CA SER A 75 5.72 12.14 -20.28
C SER A 75 5.38 13.56 -20.70
N LYS A 76 4.96 14.42 -19.76
CA LYS A 76 4.76 15.85 -20.03
C LYS A 76 5.42 16.70 -18.97
N PHE A 77 6.09 17.74 -19.43
CA PHE A 77 6.78 18.66 -18.55
C PHE A 77 6.45 20.13 -18.87
N PRO A 78 5.42 20.73 -18.23
CA PRO A 78 5.12 22.16 -18.31
C PRO A 78 6.17 23.01 -17.57
N LEU A 79 7.43 22.94 -17.97
CA LEU A 79 8.56 23.60 -17.32
C LEU A 79 8.37 25.10 -17.14
N ASP A 80 7.91 25.80 -18.17
CA ASP A 80 7.74 27.25 -18.10
C ASP A 80 6.67 27.64 -17.06
N GLY A 81 5.57 26.87 -16.98
CA GLY A 81 4.54 27.06 -15.95
C GLY A 81 5.04 26.70 -14.55
N TYR A 82 5.86 25.65 -14.44
CA TYR A 82 6.45 25.22 -13.18
C TYR A 82 7.47 26.24 -12.64
N TYR A 83 8.40 26.73 -13.46
CA TYR A 83 9.37 27.75 -13.03
C TYR A 83 8.71 29.07 -12.65
N ARG A 84 7.66 29.50 -13.36
CA ARG A 84 6.89 30.69 -12.96
C ARG A 84 6.21 30.51 -11.61
N LEU A 85 5.81 29.30 -11.27
CA LEU A 85 5.26 29.01 -9.95
C LEU A 85 6.35 29.03 -8.87
N GLU A 86 7.54 28.48 -9.15
CA GLU A 86 8.71 28.55 -8.25
C GLU A 86 9.12 30.01 -7.99
N GLU A 87 9.25 30.83 -9.03
CA GLU A 87 9.53 32.27 -8.90
C GLU A 87 8.45 33.00 -8.08
N ALA A 88 7.18 32.65 -8.27
CA ALA A 88 6.09 33.21 -7.47
C ALA A 88 6.21 32.81 -5.99
N TYR A 89 6.62 31.57 -5.68
CA TYR A 89 6.91 31.17 -4.31
C TYR A 89 8.06 31.96 -3.68
N GLU A 90 9.13 32.21 -4.44
CA GLU A 90 10.26 33.02 -3.98
C GLU A 90 9.85 34.47 -3.68
N SER A 91 8.95 35.04 -4.49
CA SER A 91 8.41 36.38 -4.27
C SER A 91 7.51 36.48 -3.02
N GLY A 92 6.90 35.37 -2.61
CA GLY A 92 5.96 35.31 -1.48
C GLY A 92 4.58 35.94 -1.74
N GLU A 93 4.30 36.39 -2.97
CA GLU A 93 3.03 37.03 -3.33
C GLU A 93 1.92 35.99 -3.52
N LYS A 94 1.00 35.90 -2.55
CA LYS A 94 -0.05 34.87 -2.52
C LYS A 94 -0.94 34.86 -3.75
N GLU A 95 -1.30 36.03 -4.28
CA GLU A 95 -2.16 36.13 -5.46
C GLU A 95 -1.49 35.59 -6.72
N GLU A 96 -0.19 35.90 -6.89
CA GLU A 96 0.59 35.43 -8.02
C GLU A 96 0.85 33.93 -7.95
N ILE A 97 1.13 33.39 -6.76
CA ILE A 97 1.25 31.94 -6.53
C ILE A 97 -0.03 31.20 -6.97
N GLU A 98 -1.20 31.68 -6.53
CA GLU A 98 -2.48 31.05 -6.91
C GLU A 98 -2.77 31.16 -8.40
N ARG A 99 -2.44 32.30 -9.02
CA ARG A 99 -2.59 32.50 -10.46
C ARG A 99 -1.70 31.54 -11.26
N CYS A 100 -0.41 31.45 -10.91
CA CYS A 100 0.55 30.56 -11.56
C CYS A 100 0.16 29.09 -11.37
N ARG A 101 -0.26 28.70 -10.16
CA ARG A 101 -0.73 27.33 -9.89
C ARG A 101 -1.95 26.97 -10.74
N LYS A 102 -2.95 27.85 -10.83
CA LYS A 102 -4.14 27.60 -11.68
C LYS A 102 -3.77 27.38 -13.15
N LEU A 103 -2.85 28.17 -13.69
CA LEU A 103 -2.38 28.02 -15.06
C LEU A 103 -1.62 26.70 -15.28
N LEU A 104 -0.79 26.31 -14.32
CA LEU A 104 -0.08 25.02 -14.34
C LEU A 104 -1.07 23.85 -14.35
N LEU A 105 -2.04 23.83 -13.44
CA LEU A 105 -3.06 22.77 -13.36
C LEU A 105 -3.94 22.73 -14.62
N ALA A 106 -4.29 23.88 -15.20
CA ALA A 106 -5.02 23.92 -16.47
C ALA A 106 -4.23 23.25 -17.61
N SER A 107 -2.91 23.49 -17.67
CA SER A 107 -2.03 22.88 -18.67
C SER A 107 -1.94 21.36 -18.47
N ILE A 108 -1.82 20.90 -17.22
CA ILE A 108 -1.81 19.47 -16.87
C ILE A 108 -3.14 18.80 -17.23
N LYS A 109 -4.27 19.47 -17.03
CA LYS A 109 -5.58 18.95 -17.47
C LYS A 109 -5.63 18.81 -19.00
N GLN A 110 -5.07 19.76 -19.74
CA GLN A 110 -5.02 19.65 -21.20
C GLN A 110 -4.17 18.46 -21.64
N PHE A 111 -3.01 18.26 -21.02
CA PHE A 111 -2.19 17.08 -21.30
C PHE A 111 -2.91 15.77 -21.00
N ALA A 112 -3.63 15.68 -19.87
CA ALA A 112 -4.42 14.50 -19.56
C ALA A 112 -5.49 14.21 -20.63
N LYS A 113 -6.19 15.25 -21.12
CA LYS A 113 -7.13 15.13 -22.23
C LYS A 113 -6.48 14.63 -23.50
N ASP A 114 -5.32 15.18 -23.84
CA ASP A 114 -4.59 14.81 -25.05
C ASP A 114 -4.16 13.33 -24.98
N ILE A 115 -3.62 12.88 -23.83
CA ILE A 115 -3.24 11.49 -23.59
C ILE A 115 -4.45 10.56 -23.71
N HIS A 116 -5.58 10.93 -23.11
CA HIS A 116 -6.81 10.16 -23.19
C HIS A 116 -7.22 9.96 -24.66
N GLN A 117 -7.32 11.05 -25.42
CA GLN A 117 -7.81 11.02 -26.81
C GLN A 117 -6.85 10.29 -27.75
N LYS A 118 -5.54 10.46 -27.55
CA LYS A 118 -4.54 9.92 -28.46
C LYS A 118 -4.22 8.45 -28.22
N TYR A 119 -4.30 7.98 -26.97
CA TYR A 119 -3.69 6.70 -26.60
C TYR A 119 -4.64 5.72 -25.92
N LEU A 120 -5.81 6.13 -25.41
CA LEU A 120 -6.75 5.18 -24.79
C LEU A 120 -7.71 4.60 -25.83
N TYR A 121 -7.67 3.27 -25.98
CA TYR A 121 -8.56 2.50 -26.83
C TYR A 121 -8.87 1.12 -26.21
N PRO A 122 -9.71 1.06 -25.15
CA PRO A 122 -10.19 -0.22 -24.64
C PRO A 122 -10.97 -1.00 -25.71
N PRO A 123 -10.84 -2.34 -25.81
CA PRO A 123 -10.13 -3.22 -24.87
C PRO A 123 -8.64 -3.43 -25.16
N ALA A 124 -8.09 -2.82 -26.22
CA ALA A 124 -6.66 -2.97 -26.55
C ALA A 124 -5.74 -2.30 -25.51
N THR A 125 -6.23 -1.23 -24.89
CA THR A 125 -5.55 -0.57 -23.77
C THR A 125 -6.31 -0.74 -22.46
N THR A 126 -5.65 -0.40 -21.35
CA THR A 126 -6.29 -0.21 -20.06
C THR A 126 -7.35 0.90 -20.15
N ASN A 127 -8.31 0.88 -19.24
CA ASN A 127 -9.31 1.94 -19.09
C ASN A 127 -8.74 3.24 -18.54
N PHE A 128 -7.42 3.34 -18.36
CA PHE A 128 -6.74 4.53 -17.89
C PHE A 128 -5.32 4.58 -18.42
N GLY A 129 -4.75 5.78 -18.53
CA GLY A 129 -3.35 6.00 -18.88
C GLY A 129 -2.57 6.62 -17.72
N ILE A 130 -1.25 6.69 -17.86
CA ILE A 130 -0.39 7.40 -16.91
C ILE A 130 0.14 8.68 -17.57
N LEU A 131 -0.06 9.80 -16.88
CA LEU A 131 0.65 11.05 -17.15
C LEU A 131 1.85 11.12 -16.22
N PHE A 132 3.04 10.95 -16.79
CA PHE A 132 4.29 11.03 -16.05
C PHE A 132 4.79 12.47 -15.95
N LEU A 133 5.10 12.90 -14.73
CA LEU A 133 5.70 14.20 -14.43
C LEU A 133 7.13 13.97 -13.93
N PRO A 134 8.18 14.48 -14.61
CA PRO A 134 9.57 14.07 -14.37
C PRO A 134 10.17 14.56 -13.04
N THR A 135 9.53 15.52 -12.36
CA THR A 135 10.01 16.00 -11.07
C THR A 135 8.99 15.73 -9.97
N GLU A 136 9.50 15.35 -8.78
CA GLU A 136 8.65 15.17 -7.61
C GLU A 136 7.98 16.47 -7.16
N GLY A 137 8.64 17.62 -7.33
CA GLY A 137 8.06 18.94 -7.04
C GLY A 137 6.83 19.23 -7.89
N LEU A 138 6.92 18.97 -9.20
CA LEU A 138 5.79 19.15 -10.12
C LEU A 138 4.64 18.18 -9.81
N TYR A 139 4.96 16.91 -9.55
CA TYR A 139 3.97 15.93 -9.09
C TYR A 139 3.29 16.37 -7.78
N SER A 140 4.07 16.90 -6.84
CA SER A 140 3.58 17.38 -5.54
C SER A 140 2.57 18.51 -5.67
N GLU A 141 2.77 19.43 -6.63
CA GLU A 141 1.80 20.51 -6.90
C GLU A 141 0.45 19.99 -7.40
N VAL A 142 0.44 18.88 -8.14
CA VAL A 142 -0.80 18.26 -8.61
C VAL A 142 -1.56 17.58 -7.46
N VAL A 143 -0.86 16.77 -6.66
CA VAL A 143 -1.51 16.02 -5.57
C VAL A 143 -1.90 16.90 -4.38
N ARG A 144 -1.37 18.12 -4.30
CA ARG A 144 -1.77 19.13 -3.32
C ARG A 144 -3.23 19.56 -3.45
N ASP A 145 -3.84 19.42 -4.63
CA ASP A 145 -5.29 19.52 -4.83
C ASP A 145 -5.87 18.11 -5.10
N PRO A 146 -6.31 17.39 -4.05
CA PRO A 146 -6.89 16.05 -4.20
C PRO A 146 -8.11 16.04 -5.11
N ALA A 147 -8.91 17.12 -5.14
CA ALA A 147 -10.09 17.20 -5.98
C ALA A 147 -9.71 17.30 -7.46
N PHE A 148 -8.63 18.03 -7.78
CA PHE A 148 -8.07 18.07 -9.14
C PHE A 148 -7.50 16.72 -9.55
N PHE A 149 -6.67 16.10 -8.71
CA PHE A 149 -6.10 14.78 -8.96
C PHE A 149 -7.20 13.73 -9.22
N ASP A 150 -8.24 13.71 -8.37
CA ASP A 150 -9.39 12.82 -8.52
C ASP A 150 -10.19 13.07 -9.81
N ARG A 151 -10.35 14.34 -10.21
CA ARG A 151 -11.02 14.68 -11.47
C ARG A 151 -10.25 14.15 -12.67
N LEU A 152 -8.92 14.28 -12.72
CA LEU A 152 -8.13 13.71 -13.82
C LEU A 152 -8.32 12.19 -13.92
N ARG A 153 -8.32 11.50 -12.77
CA ARG A 153 -8.53 10.05 -12.73
C ARG A 153 -9.94 9.64 -13.18
N ARG A 154 -10.98 10.36 -12.79
CA ARG A 154 -12.38 9.98 -13.09
C ARG A 154 -12.86 10.47 -14.45
N GLU A 155 -12.61 11.73 -14.78
CA GLU A 155 -13.13 12.40 -15.98
C GLU A 155 -12.26 12.06 -17.20
N GLU A 156 -10.94 12.17 -17.06
CA GLU A 156 -10.01 11.97 -18.18
C GLU A 156 -9.43 10.55 -18.19
N GLN A 157 -9.73 9.73 -17.18
CA GLN A 157 -9.16 8.39 -17.02
C GLN A 157 -7.62 8.41 -17.01
N ILE A 158 -7.01 9.45 -16.44
CA ILE A 158 -5.56 9.60 -16.35
C ILE A 158 -5.11 9.58 -14.89
N VAL A 159 -4.14 8.72 -14.59
CA VAL A 159 -3.44 8.71 -13.30
C VAL A 159 -2.14 9.48 -13.45
N VAL A 160 -1.91 10.46 -12.58
CA VAL A 160 -0.67 11.24 -12.58
C VAL A 160 0.36 10.54 -11.69
N ALA A 161 1.61 10.43 -12.15
CA ALA A 161 2.70 9.83 -11.39
C ALA A 161 4.00 10.63 -11.51
N GLY A 162 4.66 10.87 -10.38
CA GLY A 162 6.06 11.28 -10.32
C GLY A 162 7.04 10.10 -10.39
N PRO A 163 8.37 10.34 -10.40
CA PRO A 163 9.40 9.31 -10.50
C PRO A 163 9.26 8.16 -9.48
N SER A 164 9.11 8.49 -8.21
CA SER A 164 9.03 7.53 -7.10
C SER A 164 7.71 6.77 -7.13
N THR A 165 6.62 7.46 -7.45
CA THR A 165 5.28 6.87 -7.57
C THR A 165 5.22 5.89 -8.73
N LEU A 166 5.77 6.26 -9.89
CA LEU A 166 5.86 5.37 -11.05
C LEU A 166 6.73 4.16 -10.72
N SER A 167 7.90 4.37 -10.12
CA SER A 167 8.80 3.28 -9.72
C SER A 167 8.11 2.28 -8.78
N ALA A 168 7.37 2.77 -7.79
CA ALA A 168 6.61 1.94 -6.86
C ALA A 168 5.47 1.18 -7.57
N LEU A 169 4.76 1.85 -8.49
CA LEU A 169 3.71 1.25 -9.30
C LEU A 169 4.26 0.12 -10.17
N LEU A 170 5.35 0.37 -10.90
CA LEU A 170 5.98 -0.62 -11.79
C LEU A 170 6.58 -1.79 -11.00
N ASN A 171 7.16 -1.55 -9.83
CA ASN A 171 7.63 -2.63 -8.95
C ASN A 171 6.47 -3.50 -8.47
N SER A 172 5.36 -2.87 -8.07
CA SER A 172 4.15 -3.58 -7.64
C SER A 172 3.57 -4.43 -8.78
N LEU A 173 3.51 -3.88 -10.00
CA LEU A 173 3.10 -4.62 -11.19
C LEU A 173 4.06 -5.77 -11.51
N SER A 174 5.37 -5.54 -11.40
CA SER A 174 6.39 -6.56 -11.66
C SER A 174 6.29 -7.74 -10.70
N VAL A 175 6.04 -7.48 -9.41
CA VAL A 175 5.76 -8.53 -8.42
C VAL A 175 4.45 -9.24 -8.74
N GLY A 176 3.40 -8.50 -9.09
CA GLY A 176 2.12 -9.07 -9.54
C GLY A 176 2.27 -10.00 -10.75
N PHE A 177 3.09 -9.63 -11.74
CA PHE A 177 3.38 -10.45 -12.92
C PHE A 177 4.21 -11.69 -12.58
N LYS A 178 5.19 -11.57 -11.68
CA LYS A 178 5.92 -12.74 -11.16
C LYS A 178 4.97 -13.71 -10.47
N THR A 179 4.06 -13.23 -9.63
CA THR A 179 3.07 -14.07 -8.94
C THR A 179 2.08 -14.71 -9.91
N LEU A 180 1.61 -14.00 -10.94
CA LEU A 180 0.72 -14.57 -11.96
C LEU A 180 1.44 -15.62 -12.84
N ASN A 181 2.72 -15.40 -13.16
CA ASN A 181 3.52 -16.40 -13.88
C ASN A 181 3.86 -17.61 -13.00
N ILE A 182 4.08 -17.42 -11.70
CA ILE A 182 4.27 -18.51 -10.73
C ILE A 182 2.97 -19.31 -10.51
N GLN A 183 1.81 -18.64 -10.44
CA GLN A 183 0.49 -19.29 -10.39
C GLN A 183 0.14 -20.03 -11.68
N ARG A 184 0.74 -19.65 -12.82
CA ARG A 184 0.63 -20.36 -14.09
C ARG A 184 1.50 -21.63 -14.17
N SER A 185 2.37 -21.88 -13.18
CA SER A 185 2.99 -23.19 -12.92
C SER A 185 2.12 -24.03 -11.97
N ALA A 186 0.81 -24.09 -12.24
CA ALA A 186 -0.22 -24.74 -11.42
C ALA A 186 -0.10 -26.27 -11.28
N ASP A 187 0.98 -26.89 -11.74
CA ASP A 187 1.21 -28.33 -11.58
C ASP A 187 1.87 -28.69 -10.23
N ASP A 188 2.36 -27.70 -9.46
CA ASP A 188 3.00 -27.95 -8.15
C ASP A 188 2.16 -27.52 -6.94
N ILE A 189 1.22 -26.57 -7.07
CA ILE A 189 0.40 -26.11 -5.92
C ILE A 189 -0.58 -27.21 -5.46
N SER A 190 -1.18 -27.98 -6.37
CA SER A 190 -2.03 -29.13 -6.00
C SER A 190 -1.26 -30.23 -5.27
N LYS A 191 0.03 -30.43 -5.59
CA LYS A 191 0.89 -31.41 -4.90
C LYS A 191 1.29 -30.92 -3.51
N VAL A 192 1.63 -29.64 -3.37
CA VAL A 192 1.95 -29.05 -2.06
C VAL A 192 0.71 -29.02 -1.17
N LEU A 193 -0.47 -28.65 -1.69
CA LEU A 193 -1.73 -28.69 -0.94
C LEU A 193 -2.15 -30.12 -0.57
N ALA A 194 -1.92 -31.11 -1.44
CA ALA A 194 -2.14 -32.53 -1.12
C ALA A 194 -1.20 -33.01 0.00
N SER A 195 0.06 -32.59 -0.02
CA SER A 195 1.04 -32.87 1.03
C SER A 195 0.66 -32.23 2.37
N VAL A 196 0.28 -30.95 2.36
CA VAL A 196 -0.16 -30.22 3.56
C VAL A 196 -1.47 -30.79 4.12
N LYS A 197 -2.43 -31.18 3.27
CA LYS A 197 -3.67 -31.86 3.70
C LYS A 197 -3.38 -33.17 4.41
N THR A 198 -2.42 -33.95 3.88
CA THR A 198 -2.00 -35.23 4.48
C THR A 198 -1.37 -34.99 5.85
N GLU A 199 -0.57 -33.93 6.00
CA GLU A 199 0.09 -33.60 7.26
C GLU A 199 -0.88 -33.02 8.29
N PHE A 200 -1.88 -32.23 7.86
CA PHE A 200 -2.97 -31.77 8.72
C PHE A 200 -3.85 -32.91 9.24
N GLN A 201 -4.10 -33.94 8.43
CA GLN A 201 -4.83 -35.14 8.88
C GLN A 201 -4.04 -35.90 9.96
N LYS A 202 -2.71 -36.02 9.80
CA LYS A 202 -1.85 -36.61 10.84
C LYS A 202 -1.85 -35.76 12.11
N PHE A 203 -1.78 -34.44 11.99
CA PHE A 203 -1.82 -33.51 13.12
C PHE A 203 -3.16 -33.57 13.87
N GLY A 204 -4.29 -33.67 13.15
CA GLY A 204 -5.60 -33.89 13.74
C GLY A 204 -5.69 -35.20 14.54
N GLY A 205 -5.09 -36.28 14.03
CA GLY A 205 -5.00 -37.55 14.75
C GLY A 205 -4.14 -37.48 16.02
N VAL A 206 -3.10 -36.63 16.04
CA VAL A 206 -2.29 -36.37 17.24
C VAL A 206 -3.09 -35.55 18.27
N LEU A 207 -3.76 -34.48 17.84
CA LEU A 207 -4.60 -33.64 18.70
C LEU A 207 -5.75 -34.43 19.35
N GLU A 208 -6.40 -35.33 18.60
CA GLU A 208 -7.47 -36.18 19.14
C GLU A 208 -6.94 -37.17 20.20
N LYS A 209 -5.73 -37.71 20.01
CA LYS A 209 -5.06 -38.53 21.03
C LYS A 209 -4.72 -37.72 22.28
N THR A 210 -4.21 -36.50 22.12
CA THR A 210 -3.90 -35.59 23.23
C THR A 210 -5.16 -35.17 23.98
N GLN A 211 -6.25 -34.86 23.28
CA GLN A 211 -7.54 -34.54 23.90
C GLN A 211 -8.10 -35.72 24.70
N ARG A 212 -8.00 -36.95 24.17
CA ARG A 212 -8.36 -38.16 24.91
C ARG A 212 -7.54 -38.31 26.19
N GLN A 213 -6.22 -38.13 26.11
CA GLN A 213 -5.34 -38.17 27.30
C GLN A 213 -5.68 -37.08 28.32
N LEU A 214 -5.98 -35.86 27.88
CA LEU A 214 -6.40 -34.77 28.77
C LEU A 214 -7.75 -35.03 29.43
N LYS A 215 -8.73 -35.61 28.72
CA LYS A 215 -10.01 -36.04 29.33
C LYS A 215 -9.82 -37.14 30.37
N HIS A 216 -8.93 -38.10 30.11
CA HIS A 216 -8.59 -39.13 31.10
C HIS A 216 -7.90 -38.53 32.34
N ALA A 217 -7.04 -37.51 32.16
CA ALA A 217 -6.42 -36.80 33.28
C ALA A 217 -7.42 -35.95 34.07
N SER A 218 -8.35 -35.27 33.39
CA SER A 218 -9.40 -34.44 34.03
C SER A 218 -10.40 -35.28 34.82
N GLY A 219 -10.82 -36.44 34.29
CA GLY A 219 -11.71 -37.35 35.02
C GLY A 219 -11.09 -37.88 36.32
N ASN A 220 -9.77 -38.09 36.34
CA ASN A 220 -9.06 -38.49 37.56
C ASN A 220 -8.95 -37.33 38.58
N ILE A 221 -8.98 -36.07 38.13
CA ILE A 221 -8.92 -34.89 39.00
C ILE A 221 -10.27 -34.63 39.68
N ASP A 222 -11.38 -34.75 38.96
CA ASP A 222 -12.73 -34.60 39.54
C ASP A 222 -13.03 -35.66 40.60
N ASP A 223 -12.57 -36.89 40.39
CA ASP A 223 -12.75 -37.99 41.33
C ASP A 223 -11.88 -37.81 42.60
N LEU A 224 -10.71 -37.17 42.48
CA LEU A 224 -9.84 -36.82 43.62
C LEU A 224 -10.35 -35.60 44.39
N LEU A 225 -10.89 -34.59 43.71
CA LEU A 225 -11.45 -33.38 44.32
C LEU A 225 -12.71 -33.71 45.12
N ASN A 226 -13.63 -34.50 44.58
CA ASN A 226 -14.85 -34.89 45.30
C ASN A 226 -14.56 -35.70 46.57
N ARG A 227 -13.54 -36.57 46.57
CA ARG A 227 -13.17 -37.35 47.76
C ARG A 227 -12.54 -36.50 48.86
N ARG A 228 -11.69 -35.52 48.51
CA ARG A 228 -11.04 -34.64 49.48
C ARG A 228 -11.98 -33.56 50.03
N THR A 229 -12.85 -32.97 49.20
CA THR A 229 -13.81 -31.95 49.65
C THR A 229 -14.83 -32.52 50.64
N ASN A 230 -15.37 -33.71 50.37
CA ASN A 230 -16.31 -34.36 51.29
C ASN A 230 -15.68 -34.76 52.64
N ALA A 231 -14.37 -35.09 52.66
CA ALA A 231 -13.65 -35.38 53.89
C ALA A 231 -13.41 -34.09 54.71
N ILE A 232 -13.10 -32.98 54.04
CA ILE A 232 -12.88 -31.68 54.67
C ILE A 232 -14.18 -31.12 55.27
N GLU A 233 -15.30 -31.18 54.55
CA GLU A 233 -16.60 -30.70 55.03
C GLU A 233 -17.11 -31.46 56.27
N ARG A 234 -16.88 -32.78 56.35
CA ARG A 234 -17.24 -33.57 57.54
C ARG A 234 -16.46 -33.13 58.77
N THR A 235 -15.20 -32.78 58.60
CA THR A 235 -14.34 -32.33 59.70
C THR A 235 -14.74 -30.93 60.17
N LEU A 236 -15.05 -30.01 59.25
CA LEU A 236 -15.50 -28.64 59.56
C LEU A 236 -16.86 -28.61 60.27
N ARG A 237 -17.83 -29.42 59.84
CA ARG A 237 -19.14 -29.50 60.51
C ARG A 237 -19.06 -29.98 61.95
N ASN A 238 -18.10 -30.84 62.29
CA ASN A 238 -17.90 -31.29 63.67
C ASN A 238 -17.33 -30.18 64.57
N ILE A 239 -16.58 -29.23 64.00
CA ILE A 239 -15.98 -28.10 64.74
C ILE A 239 -17.02 -27.01 65.00
N GLU A 240 -17.86 -26.66 64.02
CA GLU A 240 -18.90 -25.63 64.15
C GLU A 240 -19.98 -25.96 65.21
N THR A 241 -20.26 -27.24 65.48
CA THR A 241 -21.18 -27.63 66.56
C THR A 241 -20.61 -27.48 67.97
N SER A 242 -19.31 -27.20 68.12
CA SER A 242 -18.62 -27.24 69.43
C SER A 242 -18.35 -25.86 70.06
N GLU A 243 -18.52 -24.75 69.35
CA GLU A 243 -18.18 -23.39 69.87
C GLU A 243 -19.38 -22.41 69.84
N ASN A 244 -20.50 -22.81 70.45
CA ASN A 244 -21.66 -21.93 70.65
C ASN A 244 -21.79 -21.42 72.11
N LEU A 245 -20.67 -21.23 72.80
CA LEU A 245 -20.61 -20.67 74.16
C LEU A 245 -19.48 -19.62 74.25
N ASP A 246 -19.87 -18.40 74.62
CA ASP A 246 -19.04 -17.31 75.18
C ASP A 246 -18.08 -16.50 74.28
N ILE A 247 -18.61 -15.76 73.29
CA ILE A 247 -17.87 -14.66 72.63
C ILE A 247 -18.44 -13.27 72.99
N GLU A 248 -19.57 -13.18 73.71
CA GLU A 248 -20.15 -11.91 74.19
C GLU A 248 -19.25 -11.14 75.18
N SER A 249 -18.18 -11.75 75.70
CA SER A 249 -17.28 -11.13 76.69
C SER A 249 -16.01 -10.49 76.14
N LEU A 250 -15.76 -10.51 74.81
CA LEU A 250 -14.48 -10.06 74.23
C LEU A 250 -14.51 -8.72 73.48
N LEU A 251 -15.68 -8.11 73.28
CA LEU A 251 -15.84 -6.88 72.48
C LEU A 251 -16.16 -5.62 73.31
N ASN A 252 -15.74 -5.58 74.57
CA ASN A 252 -15.82 -4.38 75.40
C ASN A 252 -14.42 -3.92 75.80
N LEU A 253 -13.87 -2.92 75.09
CA LEU A 253 -12.94 -1.91 75.60
C LEU A 253 -12.74 -0.77 74.56
N GLU A 254 -13.54 0.27 74.78
CA GLU A 254 -13.32 1.72 74.64
C GLU A 254 -12.22 2.28 73.72
N VAL A 255 -12.63 3.20 72.85
CA VAL A 255 -11.79 4.31 72.37
C VAL A 255 -12.53 5.62 72.69
N GLY A 256 -12.10 6.31 73.74
CA GLY A 256 -12.42 7.71 73.99
C GLY A 256 -11.22 8.57 73.62
N GLU A 257 -11.39 9.48 72.67
CA GLU A 257 -10.53 10.66 72.49
C GLU A 257 -10.72 11.60 73.69
N ASP A 258 -9.65 12.16 74.26
CA ASP A 258 -9.44 13.62 74.30
C ASP A 258 -8.06 14.00 74.89
N ASP A 259 -7.65 15.20 74.50
CA ASP A 259 -6.45 15.99 74.68
C ASP A 259 -5.68 15.99 76.02
N GLY A 260 -4.37 16.24 75.90
CA GLY A 260 -3.74 17.36 76.63
C GLY A 260 -2.71 17.04 77.73
N GLN A 261 -1.48 17.51 77.47
CA GLN A 261 -0.47 18.02 78.44
C GLN A 261 0.08 17.05 79.50
N ASN A 262 1.35 16.63 79.36
CA ASN A 262 2.55 17.33 79.88
C ASN A 262 3.80 16.49 79.58
#